data_AF-A0A960FNN9-F1
#
_entry.id   AF-A0A960FNN9-F1
#
_cell.length_a   1.000
_cell.length_b   1.000
_cell.length_c   1.000
_cell.angle_alpha   90.00
_cell.angle_beta   90.00
_cell.angle_gamma   90.00
#
_symmetry.space_group_name_H-M   'P 1'
#
loop_
_entity.id
_entity.type
_entity.pdbx_description
1 polymer ?
#
loop_
_entity_poly.entity_id
_entity_poly.type
_entity_poly.pdbx_seq_one_letter_code
_entity_poly.pdbx_strand_id
1 'polypeptide(L)'
;AEVRAREAMVAAYISGRPVDLTAVLLTTTSATDLLVRTELLADHVAQRTATVEEYLSLRGSLDGAASDVAGRAAANQLALADARAELASAEIEVRDAERVVTVVASQIQLEAERRAGGWGRPYKGAGSDGSPTPEQSGNARGLAWDLLRWCESGGNYAAVSPGGHYRGAYQFSPSTWNSVAGRHYPAYVGVDPAAAPSKVQDSMARALFSEAGRSPWPVCGQRI
;
A
#
# COMPACT_ATOMS: atom_id res chain seq x y z
N ALA A 1 12.71 -40.58 60.38
CA ALA A 1 11.72 -39.65 59.80
C ALA A 1 12.34 -38.28 59.56
N GLU A 2 13.03 -37.71 60.56
CA GLU A 2 13.72 -36.41 60.53
C GLU A 2 14.74 -36.23 59.38
N VAL A 3 15.66 -37.18 59.17
CA VAL A 3 16.65 -37.11 58.07
C VAL A 3 15.98 -37.06 56.70
N ARG A 4 14.91 -37.85 56.51
CA ARG A 4 14.14 -37.90 55.25
C ARG A 4 13.40 -36.59 54.97
N ALA A 5 12.88 -35.91 56.00
CA ALA A 5 12.22 -34.62 55.86
C ALA A 5 13.22 -33.51 55.48
N ARG A 6 14.41 -33.53 56.08
CA ARG A 6 15.49 -32.58 55.78
C ARG A 6 16.01 -32.74 54.35
N GLU A 7 16.25 -33.98 53.90
CA GLU A 7 16.67 -34.28 52.52
C GLU A 7 15.60 -33.88 51.49
N ALA A 8 14.32 -34.14 51.77
CA ALA A 8 13.23 -33.73 50.90
C ALA A 8 13.13 -32.20 50.74
N MET A 9 13.39 -31.45 51.81
CA MET A 9 13.36 -29.98 51.78
C MET A 9 14.54 -29.40 51.01
N VAL A 10 15.75 -29.93 51.22
CA VAL A 10 16.94 -29.54 50.44
C VAL A 10 16.76 -29.89 48.96
N ALA A 11 16.22 -31.07 48.66
CA ALA A 11 15.90 -31.47 47.28
C ALA A 11 14.84 -30.57 46.65
N ALA A 12 13.77 -30.21 47.38
CA ALA A 12 12.73 -29.29 46.91
C ALA A 12 13.27 -27.87 46.67
N TYR A 13 14.15 -27.39 47.55
CA TYR A 13 14.86 -26.12 47.40
C TYR A 13 15.75 -26.11 46.15
N ILE A 14 16.62 -27.11 46.00
CA ILE A 14 17.53 -27.24 44.84
C ILE A 14 16.75 -27.40 43.53
N SER A 15 15.61 -28.12 43.56
CA SER A 15 14.82 -28.41 42.35
C SER A 15 13.68 -27.42 42.08
N GLY A 16 13.47 -26.40 42.93
CA GLY A 16 12.35 -25.46 42.81
C GLY A 16 10.95 -26.07 43.00
N ARG A 17 10.86 -27.32 43.47
CA ARG A 17 9.59 -28.05 43.65
C ARG A 17 8.84 -27.52 44.87
N PRO A 18 7.49 -27.58 44.88
CA PRO A 18 6.70 -27.12 46.02
C PRO A 18 7.09 -27.88 47.29
N VAL A 19 7.44 -27.13 48.33
CA VAL A 19 7.74 -27.66 49.65
C VAL A 19 6.43 -27.96 50.38
N ASP A 20 6.26 -29.18 50.88
CA ASP A 20 5.10 -29.53 51.71
C ASP A 20 5.23 -28.88 53.09
N LEU A 21 4.57 -27.73 53.26
CA LEU A 21 4.56 -26.94 54.49
C LEU A 21 4.07 -27.75 55.71
N THR A 22 3.15 -28.70 55.50
CA THR A 22 2.67 -29.60 56.56
C THR A 22 3.77 -30.57 57.01
N ALA A 23 4.53 -31.13 56.08
CA ALA A 23 5.68 -31.98 56.42
C ALA A 23 6.79 -31.19 57.13
N VAL A 24 6.99 -29.91 56.77
CA VAL A 24 7.98 -29.02 57.38
C VAL A 24 7.61 -28.67 58.83
N LEU A 25 6.33 -28.44 59.14
CA LEU A 25 5.87 -28.09 60.50
C LEU A 25 5.69 -29.33 61.41
N LEU A 26 5.31 -30.48 60.86
CA LEU A 26 5.06 -31.69 61.66
C LEU A 26 6.34 -32.44 62.06
N THR A 27 7.48 -32.09 61.46
CA THR A 27 8.77 -32.76 61.72
C THR A 27 9.81 -31.85 62.38
N THR A 28 9.42 -30.65 62.84
CA THR A 28 10.29 -29.76 63.60
C THR A 28 10.56 -30.31 64.99
N THR A 29 11.83 -30.49 65.33
CA THR A 29 12.27 -31.11 66.59
C THR A 29 12.82 -30.13 67.62
N SER A 30 13.13 -28.89 67.22
CA SER A 30 13.63 -27.83 68.11
C SER A 30 13.32 -26.42 67.58
N ALA A 31 13.45 -25.41 68.45
CA ALA A 31 13.32 -24.00 68.08
C ALA A 31 14.35 -23.57 67.01
N THR A 32 15.57 -24.11 67.06
CA THR A 32 16.62 -23.86 66.07
C THR A 32 16.27 -24.44 64.70
N ASP A 33 15.68 -25.65 64.67
CA ASP A 33 15.22 -26.28 63.42
C ASP A 33 14.06 -25.51 62.78
N LEU A 34 13.14 -24.98 63.60
CA LEU A 34 12.05 -24.12 63.11
C LEU A 34 12.59 -22.85 62.44
N LEU A 35 13.55 -22.16 63.06
CA LEU A 35 14.16 -20.94 62.52
C LEU A 35 14.82 -21.16 61.15
N VAL A 36 15.58 -22.24 61.00
CA VAL A 36 16.24 -22.56 59.72
C VAL A 36 15.21 -22.86 58.63
N ARG A 37 14.12 -23.57 58.97
CA ARG A 37 13.06 -23.91 58.02
C ARG A 37 12.25 -22.69 57.61
N THR A 38 11.95 -21.77 58.52
CA THR A 38 11.26 -20.52 58.18
C THR A 38 12.09 -19.66 57.24
N GLU A 39 13.41 -19.62 57.41
CA GLU A 39 14.31 -18.88 56.53
C GLU A 39 14.33 -19.49 55.11
N LEU A 40 14.45 -20.81 55.01
CA LEU A 40 14.43 -21.51 53.72
C LEU A 40 13.09 -21.35 52.98
N LEU A 41 11.98 -21.28 53.71
CA LEU A 41 10.67 -20.99 53.11
C LEU A 41 10.58 -19.54 52.64
N ALA A 42 11.08 -18.57 53.42
CA ALA A 42 11.10 -17.17 53.02
C ALA A 42 11.93 -16.97 51.75
N ASP A 43 13.12 -17.58 51.67
CA ASP A 43 13.98 -17.55 50.49
C ASP A 43 13.31 -18.21 49.27
N HIS A 44 12.64 -19.35 49.46
CA HIS A 44 11.90 -20.00 48.37
C HIS A 44 10.74 -19.16 47.85
N VAL A 45 10.01 -18.46 48.72
CA VAL A 45 8.95 -17.52 48.32
C VAL A 45 9.54 -16.33 47.56
N ALA A 46 10.67 -15.79 48.01
CA ALA A 46 11.37 -14.70 47.31
C ALA A 46 11.81 -15.12 45.90
N GLN A 47 12.43 -16.30 45.77
CA GLN A 47 12.88 -16.85 44.48
C GLN A 47 11.71 -17.09 43.51
N ARG A 48 10.57 -17.59 44.01
CA ARG A 48 9.36 -17.76 43.20
C ARG A 48 8.77 -16.43 42.75
N THR A 49 8.75 -15.44 43.63
CA THR A 49 8.24 -14.10 43.30
C THR A 49 9.09 -13.48 42.19
N ALA A 50 10.42 -13.59 42.29
CA ALA A 50 11.34 -13.14 41.24
C ALA A 50 11.11 -13.86 39.90
N THR A 51 10.85 -15.18 39.93
CA THR A 51 10.55 -15.96 38.72
C THR A 51 9.23 -15.51 38.06
N VAL A 52 8.22 -15.20 38.86
CA VAL A 52 6.93 -14.68 38.36
C VAL A 52 7.12 -13.30 37.74
N GLU A 53 7.89 -12.42 38.37
CA GLU A 53 8.21 -11.09 37.84
C GLU A 53 8.97 -11.19 36.50
N GLU A 54 9.95 -12.09 36.40
CA GLU A 54 10.66 -12.37 35.15
C GLU A 54 9.70 -12.85 34.05
N TYR A 55 8.81 -13.80 34.37
CA TYR A 55 7.80 -14.30 33.43
C TYR A 55 6.85 -13.18 32.95
N LEU A 56 6.41 -12.31 33.86
CA LEU A 56 5.55 -11.17 33.52
C LEU A 56 6.28 -10.17 32.61
N SER A 57 7.57 -9.92 32.88
CA SER A 57 8.41 -9.06 32.03
C SER A 57 8.59 -9.65 30.63
N LEU A 58 8.85 -10.96 30.54
CA LEU A 58 8.96 -11.67 29.27
C LEU A 58 7.65 -11.63 28.49
N ARG A 59 6.52 -11.83 29.17
CA ARG A 59 5.19 -11.72 28.55
C ARG A 59 4.94 -10.31 28.01
N GLY A 60 5.25 -9.26 28.78
CA GLY A 60 5.12 -7.89 28.31
C GLY A 60 5.99 -7.60 27.08
N SER A 61 7.20 -8.15 27.04
CA SER A 61 8.10 -8.04 25.88
C SER A 61 7.53 -8.77 24.64
N LEU A 62 6.93 -9.96 24.84
CA LEU A 62 6.28 -10.71 23.77
C LEU A 62 5.04 -9.98 23.22
N ASP A 63 4.20 -9.43 24.10
CA ASP A 63 3.02 -8.66 23.71
C ASP A 63 3.44 -7.40 22.91
N GLY A 64 4.53 -6.73 23.32
CA GLY A 64 5.12 -5.63 22.57
C GLY A 64 5.61 -6.05 21.18
N ALA A 65 6.35 -7.17 21.08
CA ALA A 65 6.82 -7.70 19.81
C ALA A 65 5.67 -8.13 18.89
N ALA A 66 4.61 -8.74 19.44
CA ALA A 66 3.43 -9.13 18.68
C ALA A 66 2.71 -7.90 18.11
N SER A 67 2.60 -6.82 18.89
CA SER A 67 2.05 -5.54 18.44
C SER A 67 2.88 -4.91 17.31
N ASP A 68 4.21 -4.92 17.41
CA ASP A 68 5.10 -4.43 16.35
C ASP A 68 4.91 -5.21 15.04
N VAL A 69 4.89 -6.55 15.12
CA VAL A 69 4.66 -7.41 13.96
C VAL A 69 3.29 -7.13 13.33
N ALA A 70 2.24 -6.96 14.14
CA ALA A 70 0.91 -6.61 13.66
C ALA A 70 0.90 -5.24 12.95
N GLY A 71 1.58 -4.24 13.51
CA GLY A 71 1.73 -2.91 12.89
C GLY A 71 2.45 -2.98 11.55
N ARG A 72 3.56 -3.73 11.47
CA ARG A 72 4.32 -3.96 10.22
C ARG A 72 3.49 -4.72 9.19
N ALA A 73 2.70 -5.70 9.60
CA ALA A 73 1.81 -6.43 8.70
C ALA A 73 0.75 -5.51 8.09
N ALA A 74 0.13 -4.64 8.89
CA ALA A 74 -0.83 -3.65 8.41
C ALA A 74 -0.20 -2.66 7.41
N ALA A 75 1.01 -2.16 7.72
CA ALA A 75 1.75 -1.28 6.80
C ALA A 75 2.09 -1.99 5.48
N ASN A 76 2.54 -3.25 5.53
CA ASN A 76 2.81 -4.05 4.35
C ASN A 76 1.55 -4.31 3.52
N GLN A 77 0.39 -4.51 4.15
CA GLN A 77 -0.88 -4.67 3.44
C GLN A 77 -1.28 -3.40 2.69
N LEU A 78 -1.07 -2.22 3.30
CA LEU A 78 -1.32 -0.94 2.63
C LEU A 78 -0.38 -0.74 1.44
N ALA A 79 0.93 -0.96 1.64
CA ALA A 79 1.91 -0.87 0.57
C ALA A 79 1.63 -1.82 -0.60
N LEU A 80 1.14 -3.04 -0.30
CA LEU A 80 0.73 -3.99 -1.32
C LEU A 80 -0.52 -3.53 -2.09
N ALA A 81 -1.45 -2.84 -1.42
CA ALA A 81 -2.61 -2.26 -2.08
C ALA A 81 -2.20 -1.14 -3.05
N ASP A 82 -1.29 -0.26 -2.62
CA ASP A 82 -0.74 0.81 -3.46
C ASP A 82 0.00 0.24 -4.68
N ALA A 83 0.87 -0.75 -4.47
CA ALA A 83 1.61 -1.40 -5.55
C ALA A 83 0.67 -2.09 -6.57
N ARG A 84 -0.45 -2.67 -6.11
CA ARG A 84 -1.47 -3.25 -7.00
C ARG A 84 -2.21 -2.19 -7.80
N ALA A 85 -2.48 -1.03 -7.21
CA ALA A 85 -3.06 0.10 -7.93
C ALA A 85 -2.10 0.64 -9.00
N GLU A 86 -0.80 0.72 -8.69
CA GLU A 86 0.22 1.07 -9.69
C GLU A 86 0.25 0.07 -10.85
N LEU A 87 0.25 -1.24 -10.54
CA LEU A 87 0.23 -2.28 -11.57
C LEU A 87 -1.01 -2.16 -12.49
N ALA A 88 -2.20 -1.97 -11.91
CA ALA A 88 -3.42 -1.82 -12.68
C ALA A 88 -3.37 -0.59 -13.63
N SER A 89 -2.78 0.52 -13.16
CA SER A 89 -2.61 1.70 -14.02
C SER A 89 -1.64 1.46 -15.18
N ALA A 90 -0.54 0.75 -14.91
CA ALA A 90 0.45 0.40 -15.94
C ALA A 90 -0.14 -0.56 -16.98
N GLU A 91 -0.97 -1.52 -16.57
CA GLU A 91 -1.66 -2.42 -17.49
C GLU A 91 -2.60 -1.67 -18.45
N ILE A 92 -3.28 -0.62 -17.98
CA ILE A 92 -4.11 0.24 -18.83
C ILE A 92 -3.24 0.98 -19.84
N GLU A 93 -2.11 1.54 -19.42
CA GLU A 93 -1.16 2.22 -20.33
C GLU A 93 -0.64 1.30 -21.43
N VAL A 94 -0.30 0.06 -21.06
CA VAL A 94 0.14 -0.95 -22.03
C VAL A 94 -0.96 -1.27 -23.03
N ARG A 95 -2.20 -1.50 -22.56
CA ARG A 95 -3.35 -1.76 -23.44
C ARG A 95 -3.62 -0.60 -24.40
N ASP A 96 -3.53 0.63 -23.92
CA ASP A 96 -3.71 1.81 -24.78
C ASP A 96 -2.60 1.93 -25.82
N ALA A 97 -1.35 1.64 -25.44
CA ALA A 97 -0.24 1.58 -26.38
C ALA A 97 -0.43 0.48 -27.44
N GLU A 98 -0.91 -0.70 -27.06
CA GLU A 98 -1.20 -1.80 -27.99
C GLU A 98 -2.30 -1.43 -29.01
N ARG A 99 -3.35 -0.74 -28.56
CA ARG A 99 -4.41 -0.23 -29.45
C ARG A 99 -3.84 0.75 -30.47
N VAL A 100 -2.93 1.63 -30.05
CA VAL A 100 -2.24 2.57 -30.93
C VAL A 100 -1.41 1.83 -31.97
N VAL A 101 -0.59 0.86 -31.55
CA VAL A 101 0.23 0.06 -32.45
C VAL A 101 -0.64 -0.62 -33.51
N THR A 102 -1.79 -1.16 -33.09
CA THR A 102 -2.76 -1.80 -33.99
C THR A 102 -3.33 -0.81 -35.02
N VAL A 103 -3.75 0.38 -34.57
CA VAL A 103 -4.27 1.43 -35.47
C VAL A 103 -3.19 1.87 -36.47
N VAL A 104 -1.97 2.16 -36.00
CA VAL A 104 -0.86 2.59 -36.86
C VAL A 104 -0.50 1.50 -37.87
N ALA A 105 -0.45 0.23 -37.46
CA ALA A 105 -0.21 -0.89 -38.36
C ALA A 105 -1.27 -0.97 -39.48
N SER A 106 -2.56 -0.81 -39.14
CA SER A 106 -3.63 -0.79 -40.14
C SER A 106 -3.54 0.41 -41.10
N GLN A 107 -3.14 1.59 -40.61
CA GLN A 107 -2.94 2.77 -41.47
C GLN A 107 -1.78 2.57 -42.45
N ILE A 108 -0.66 2.02 -41.98
CA ILE A 108 0.49 1.69 -42.84
C ILE A 108 0.08 0.72 -43.95
N GLN A 109 -0.71 -0.32 -43.61
CA GLN A 109 -1.24 -1.28 -44.58
C GLN A 109 -2.08 -0.58 -45.66
N LEU A 110 -3.04 0.26 -45.25
CA LEU A 110 -3.92 1.00 -46.17
C LEU A 110 -3.13 1.97 -47.05
N GLU A 111 -2.12 2.64 -46.51
CA GLU A 111 -1.25 3.50 -47.31
C GLU A 111 -0.41 2.72 -48.33
N ALA A 112 0.10 1.56 -47.96
CA ALA A 112 0.85 0.69 -48.86
C ALA A 112 -0.05 0.21 -50.02
N GLU A 113 -1.29 -0.19 -49.73
CA GLU A 113 -2.29 -0.56 -50.74
C GLU A 113 -2.64 0.62 -51.67
N ARG A 114 -2.83 1.83 -51.13
CA ARG A 114 -3.06 3.03 -51.93
C ARG A 114 -1.88 3.38 -52.84
N ARG A 115 -0.64 3.22 -52.35
CA ARG A 115 0.58 3.41 -53.15
C ARG A 115 0.71 2.34 -54.24
N ALA A 116 0.34 1.09 -53.95
CA ALA A 116 0.35 -0.01 -54.92
C ALA A 116 -0.73 0.13 -56.01
N GLY A 117 -1.92 0.66 -55.67
CA GLY A 117 -3.00 0.94 -56.62
C GLY A 117 -2.79 2.18 -57.50
N GLY A 118 -1.72 2.95 -57.27
CA GLY A 118 -1.41 4.21 -57.95
C GLY A 118 -0.38 4.09 -59.08
N TRP A 119 -0.51 3.11 -59.98
CA TRP A 119 0.27 3.15 -61.23
C TRP A 119 -0.38 4.13 -62.22
N GLY A 120 0.14 5.37 -62.31
CA GLY A 120 -0.23 6.24 -63.44
C GLY A 120 -0.10 7.76 -63.34
N ARG A 121 0.67 8.36 -62.41
CA ARG A 121 0.92 9.81 -62.46
C ARG A 121 2.37 10.18 -62.14
N PRO A 122 3.09 10.90 -63.05
CA PRO A 122 4.41 11.44 -62.74
C PRO A 122 4.23 12.71 -61.88
N TYR A 123 4.76 12.70 -60.66
CA TYR A 123 4.73 13.86 -59.77
C TYR A 123 5.86 14.85 -60.13
N LYS A 124 5.51 16.10 -60.48
CA LYS A 124 6.44 17.23 -60.57
C LYS A 124 6.43 18.04 -59.26
N GLY A 125 7.61 18.19 -58.67
CA GLY A 125 8.14 19.39 -58.00
C GLY A 125 7.36 20.10 -56.87
N ALA A 126 7.99 20.10 -55.68
CA ALA A 126 8.11 21.17 -54.68
C ALA A 126 6.87 21.70 -53.93
N GLY A 127 6.91 21.60 -52.59
CA GLY A 127 6.04 22.31 -51.64
C GLY A 127 6.35 21.90 -50.19
N SER A 128 6.81 22.86 -49.39
CA SER A 128 7.26 22.73 -48.01
C SER A 128 6.10 22.76 -47.01
N ASP A 129 5.49 21.61 -46.70
CA ASP A 129 4.43 21.55 -45.68
C ASP A 129 4.83 20.54 -44.59
N GLY A 130 5.15 21.06 -43.41
CA GLY A 130 5.63 20.33 -42.24
C GLY A 130 4.65 19.28 -41.73
N SER A 131 4.69 18.08 -42.32
CA SER A 131 4.08 16.90 -41.73
C SER A 131 5.00 16.32 -40.65
N PRO A 132 4.53 16.15 -39.41
CA PRO A 132 5.33 15.58 -38.33
C PRO A 132 5.62 14.10 -38.61
N THR A 133 6.86 13.68 -38.42
CA THR A 133 7.31 12.30 -38.59
C THR A 133 6.79 11.40 -37.44
N PRO A 134 6.70 10.07 -37.63
CA PRO A 134 6.15 9.12 -36.65
C PRO A 134 6.79 9.16 -35.25
N GLU A 135 8.01 9.66 -35.16
CA GLU A 135 8.76 9.85 -33.91
C GLU A 135 8.12 10.88 -32.96
N GLN A 136 7.33 11.82 -33.51
CA GLN A 136 6.56 12.79 -32.72
C GLN A 136 5.23 12.23 -32.17
N SER A 137 4.67 11.16 -32.78
CA SER A 137 3.38 10.58 -32.37
C SER A 137 3.43 9.80 -31.05
N GLY A 138 4.59 9.19 -30.74
CA GLY A 138 4.81 8.48 -29.47
C GLY A 138 4.89 9.42 -28.27
N ASN A 139 5.55 10.57 -28.45
CA ASN A 139 5.66 11.62 -27.44
C ASN A 139 4.39 12.49 -27.37
N ALA A 140 3.60 12.56 -28.45
CA ALA A 140 2.40 13.39 -28.54
C ALA A 140 1.29 13.02 -27.54
N ARG A 141 1.16 11.76 -27.10
CA ARG A 141 0.09 11.37 -26.15
C ARG A 141 0.39 11.78 -24.71
N GLY A 142 1.64 11.67 -24.26
CA GLY A 142 2.06 12.23 -22.97
C GLY A 142 1.93 13.76 -22.98
N LEU A 143 2.40 14.39 -24.06
CA LEU A 143 2.26 15.83 -24.29
C LEU A 143 0.80 16.28 -24.36
N ALA A 144 -0.11 15.47 -24.91
CA ALA A 144 -1.54 15.75 -24.98
C ALA A 144 -2.19 15.80 -23.58
N TRP A 145 -1.89 14.82 -22.70
CA TRP A 145 -2.39 14.83 -21.32
C TRP A 145 -1.81 15.96 -20.49
N ASP A 146 -0.54 16.30 -20.71
CA ASP A 146 0.09 17.46 -20.08
C ASP A 146 -0.59 18.76 -20.54
N LEU A 147 -0.93 18.90 -21.83
CA LEU A 147 -1.68 20.05 -22.36
C LEU A 147 -3.09 20.17 -21.76
N LEU A 148 -3.80 19.05 -21.56
CA LEU A 148 -5.09 19.03 -20.87
C LEU A 148 -4.93 19.53 -19.44
N ARG A 149 -3.99 18.95 -18.69
CA ARG A 149 -3.73 19.28 -17.28
C ARG A 149 -3.33 20.75 -17.12
N TRP A 150 -2.52 21.25 -18.05
CA TRP A 150 -2.08 22.64 -18.07
C TRP A 150 -3.24 23.59 -18.37
N CYS A 151 -4.14 23.22 -19.29
CA CYS A 151 -5.33 24.00 -19.58
C CYS A 151 -6.33 24.02 -18.41
N GLU A 152 -6.50 22.90 -17.70
CA GLU A 152 -7.47 22.75 -16.61
C GLU A 152 -7.02 23.41 -15.30
N SER A 153 -5.75 23.25 -14.93
CA SER A 153 -5.23 23.66 -13.62
C SER A 153 -3.87 24.35 -13.65
N GLY A 154 -3.29 24.58 -14.83
CA GLY A 154 -1.89 24.96 -14.96
C GLY A 154 -0.92 23.84 -14.58
N GLY A 155 -1.38 22.58 -14.51
CA GLY A 155 -0.58 21.44 -14.08
C GLY A 155 -0.55 21.23 -12.56
N ASN A 156 -1.40 21.91 -11.79
CA ASN A 156 -1.43 21.82 -10.33
C ASN A 156 -2.33 20.67 -9.85
N TYR A 157 -1.72 19.60 -9.31
CA TYR A 157 -2.43 18.44 -8.76
C TYR A 157 -3.20 18.72 -7.46
N ALA A 158 -2.90 19.80 -6.76
CA ALA A 158 -3.64 20.24 -5.58
C ALA A 158 -4.62 21.38 -5.90
N ALA A 159 -4.91 21.64 -7.18
CA ALA A 159 -5.79 22.72 -7.59
C ALA A 159 -7.20 22.54 -7.01
N VAL A 160 -7.78 23.64 -6.57
CA VAL A 160 -9.18 23.72 -6.17
C VAL A 160 -9.76 24.94 -6.88
N SER A 161 -10.80 24.73 -7.67
CA SER A 161 -11.53 25.83 -8.32
C SER A 161 -12.00 26.86 -7.29
N PRO A 162 -12.16 28.15 -7.67
CA PRO A 162 -12.61 29.19 -6.74
C PRO A 162 -13.94 28.88 -6.02
N GLY A 163 -14.82 28.08 -6.63
CA GLY A 163 -16.08 27.61 -6.02
C GLY A 163 -15.97 26.27 -5.28
N GLY A 164 -14.80 25.62 -5.27
CA GLY A 164 -14.56 24.35 -4.58
C GLY A 164 -15.22 23.11 -5.21
N HIS A 165 -15.90 23.26 -6.35
CA HIS A 165 -16.65 22.18 -7.01
C HIS A 165 -15.77 21.26 -7.85
N TYR A 166 -14.70 21.81 -8.44
CA TYR A 166 -13.73 21.07 -9.24
C TYR A 166 -12.36 21.08 -8.56
N ARG A 167 -11.68 19.93 -8.59
CA ARG A 167 -10.50 19.65 -7.79
C ARG A 167 -9.48 18.80 -8.55
N GLY A 168 -8.22 18.95 -8.19
CA GLY A 168 -7.11 18.24 -8.79
C GLY A 168 -6.73 18.75 -10.18
N ALA A 169 -5.72 18.12 -10.77
CA ALA A 169 -5.06 18.60 -11.98
C ALA A 169 -5.97 18.63 -13.22
N TYR A 170 -6.98 17.77 -13.23
CA TYR A 170 -7.99 17.62 -14.30
C TYR A 170 -9.35 18.18 -13.91
N GLN A 171 -9.43 18.90 -12.79
CA GLN A 171 -10.64 19.60 -12.35
C GLN A 171 -11.85 18.65 -12.24
N PHE A 172 -11.67 17.51 -11.56
CA PHE A 172 -12.75 16.56 -11.31
C PHE A 172 -13.78 17.13 -10.34
N SER A 173 -15.06 16.83 -10.57
CA SER A 173 -16.07 16.92 -9.51
C SER A 173 -15.97 15.71 -8.57
N PRO A 174 -16.26 15.85 -7.26
CA PRO A 174 -16.24 14.73 -6.33
C PRO A 174 -17.19 13.58 -6.73
N SER A 175 -18.34 13.89 -7.34
CA SER A 175 -19.30 12.87 -7.79
C SER A 175 -18.77 12.09 -8.99
N THR A 176 -18.20 12.78 -9.99
CA THR A 176 -17.56 12.13 -11.14
C THR A 176 -16.36 11.30 -10.69
N TRP A 177 -15.54 11.83 -9.78
CA TRP A 177 -14.42 11.09 -9.19
C TRP A 177 -14.89 9.80 -8.52
N ASN A 178 -15.85 9.88 -7.61
CA ASN A 178 -16.36 8.70 -6.91
C ASN A 178 -17.00 7.68 -7.86
N SER A 179 -17.66 8.15 -8.93
CA SER A 179 -18.24 7.29 -9.96
C SER A 179 -17.17 6.49 -10.71
N VAL A 180 -16.11 7.15 -11.17
CA VAL A 180 -15.00 6.49 -11.88
C VAL A 180 -14.20 5.60 -10.93
N ALA A 181 -13.94 6.08 -9.70
CA ALA A 181 -13.23 5.33 -8.67
C ALA A 181 -13.99 4.05 -8.30
N GLY A 182 -15.32 4.11 -8.17
CA GLY A 182 -16.13 2.93 -7.88
C GLY A 182 -16.02 1.83 -8.94
N ARG A 183 -15.75 2.19 -10.20
CA ARG A 183 -15.58 1.24 -11.32
C ARG A 183 -14.16 0.73 -11.47
N HIS A 184 -13.17 1.62 -11.35
CA HIS A 184 -11.78 1.33 -11.75
C HIS A 184 -10.77 1.41 -10.61
N TYR A 185 -11.06 2.19 -9.56
CA TYR A 185 -10.13 2.46 -8.47
C TYR A 185 -10.85 2.49 -7.09
N PRO A 186 -11.41 1.35 -6.61
CA PRO A 186 -12.30 1.35 -5.44
C PRO A 186 -11.68 1.92 -4.16
N ALA A 187 -10.35 1.81 -4.01
CA ALA A 187 -9.61 2.35 -2.88
C ALA A 187 -9.64 3.90 -2.81
N TYR A 188 -9.98 4.58 -3.91
CA TYR A 188 -10.03 6.04 -3.99
C TYR A 188 -11.46 6.59 -4.00
N VAL A 189 -12.47 5.75 -3.75
CA VAL A 189 -13.83 6.21 -3.52
C VAL A 189 -13.88 7.02 -2.22
N GLY A 190 -14.42 8.23 -2.29
CA GLY A 190 -14.50 9.16 -1.17
C GLY A 190 -13.23 9.97 -0.92
N VAL A 191 -12.16 9.74 -1.69
CA VAL A 191 -10.93 10.54 -1.62
C VAL A 191 -11.12 11.85 -2.38
N ASP A 192 -10.67 12.98 -1.82
CA ASP A 192 -10.66 14.27 -2.52
C ASP A 192 -9.70 14.19 -3.73
N PRO A 193 -10.14 14.52 -4.96
CA PRO A 193 -9.27 14.54 -6.13
C PRO A 193 -7.98 15.36 -5.92
N ALA A 194 -8.03 16.48 -5.21
CA ALA A 194 -6.85 17.33 -4.95
C ALA A 194 -5.87 16.73 -3.93
N ALA A 195 -6.33 15.76 -3.12
CA ALA A 195 -5.49 15.04 -2.16
C ALA A 195 -4.96 13.71 -2.71
N ALA A 196 -5.50 13.24 -3.85
CA ALA A 196 -5.07 12.00 -4.47
C ALA A 196 -3.66 12.15 -5.09
N PRO A 197 -2.82 11.08 -5.06
CA PRO A 197 -1.52 11.09 -5.71
C PRO A 197 -1.63 11.47 -7.19
N SER A 198 -0.62 12.18 -7.73
CA SER A 198 -0.64 12.68 -9.11
C SER A 198 -0.93 11.59 -10.14
N LYS A 199 -0.25 10.44 -10.03
CA LYS A 199 -0.47 9.27 -10.89
C LYS A 199 -1.91 8.74 -10.84
N VAL A 200 -2.57 8.80 -9.69
CA VAL A 200 -3.97 8.37 -9.53
C VAL A 200 -4.87 9.32 -10.28
N GLN A 201 -4.63 10.63 -10.19
CA GLN A 201 -5.39 11.63 -10.95
C GLN A 201 -5.22 11.45 -12.47
N ASP A 202 -3.99 11.18 -12.94
CA ASP A 202 -3.72 10.90 -14.36
C ASP A 202 -4.42 9.63 -14.84
N SER A 203 -4.43 8.58 -14.02
CA SER A 203 -5.05 7.29 -14.36
C SER A 203 -6.57 7.36 -14.31
N MET A 204 -7.13 8.12 -13.38
CA MET A 204 -8.56 8.45 -13.30
C MET A 204 -9.02 9.27 -14.51
N ALA A 205 -8.23 10.26 -14.96
CA ALA A 205 -8.53 11.05 -16.16
C ALA A 205 -8.55 10.19 -17.42
N ARG A 206 -7.57 9.29 -17.58
CA ARG A 206 -7.53 8.32 -18.68
C ARG A 206 -8.71 7.36 -18.66
N ALA A 207 -9.07 6.83 -17.49
CA ALA A 207 -10.23 5.96 -17.33
C ALA A 207 -11.53 6.68 -17.74
N LEU A 208 -11.76 7.89 -17.22
CA LEU A 208 -12.94 8.67 -17.57
C LEU A 208 -13.00 9.01 -19.08
N PHE A 209 -11.85 9.33 -19.68
CA PHE A 209 -11.77 9.59 -21.12
C PHE A 209 -12.05 8.34 -21.96
N SER A 210 -11.63 7.17 -21.51
CA SER A 210 -11.94 5.91 -22.20
C SER A 210 -13.45 5.63 -22.25
N GLU A 211 -14.20 6.10 -21.26
CA GLU A 211 -15.66 5.92 -21.15
C GLU A 211 -16.45 7.00 -21.88
N ALA A 212 -16.08 8.27 -21.67
CA ALA A 212 -16.87 9.43 -22.09
C ALA A 212 -16.21 10.26 -23.19
N GLY A 213 -15.03 9.84 -23.67
CA GLY A 213 -14.21 10.61 -24.58
C GLY A 213 -13.87 11.98 -23.99
N ARG A 214 -13.95 13.02 -24.83
CA ARG A 214 -13.63 14.40 -24.46
C ARG A 214 -14.76 15.13 -23.74
N SER A 215 -15.96 14.55 -23.66
CA SER A 215 -17.15 15.22 -23.13
C SER A 215 -16.98 15.82 -21.71
N PRO A 216 -16.21 15.22 -20.79
CA PRO A 216 -15.98 15.80 -19.47
C PRO A 216 -15.13 17.08 -19.48
N TRP A 217 -14.37 17.31 -20.55
CA TRP A 217 -13.50 18.48 -20.74
C TRP A 217 -13.86 19.21 -22.04
N PRO A 218 -15.01 19.91 -22.10
CA PRO A 218 -15.55 20.46 -23.35
C PRO A 218 -14.62 21.48 -24.03
N VAL A 219 -13.85 22.24 -23.24
CA VAL A 219 -12.94 23.29 -23.72
C VAL A 219 -11.51 22.76 -23.81
N CYS A 220 -10.95 22.26 -22.72
CA CYS A 220 -9.56 21.81 -22.70
C CYS A 220 -9.35 20.45 -23.39
N GLY A 221 -10.38 19.61 -23.46
CA GLY A 221 -10.37 18.33 -24.16
C GLY A 221 -10.25 18.44 -25.68
N GLN A 222 -10.31 19.65 -26.26
CA GLN A 222 -9.99 19.87 -27.68
C GLN A 222 -8.49 19.75 -27.98
N ARG A 223 -7.63 19.79 -26.95
CA ARG A 223 -6.16 19.80 -27.09
C ARG A 223 -5.49 18.42 -26.95
N ILE A 224 -6.29 17.40 -26.67
CA ILE A 224 -5.90 15.98 -26.60
C ILE A 224 -6.18 15.24 -27.89
#